data_AF-S8C3S6-F1
#
_entry.id   AF-S8C3S6-F1
#
_cell.length_a   1.000
_cell.length_b   1.000
_cell.length_c   1.000
_cell.angle_alpha   90.00
_cell.angle_beta   90.00
_cell.angle_gamma   90.00
#
_symmetry.space_group_name_H-M   'P 1'
#
loop_
_entity.id
_entity.type
_entity.pdbx_description
1 polymer ?
#
loop_
_entity_poly.entity_id
_entity_poly.type
_entity_poly.pdbx_seq_one_letter_code
_entity_poly.pdbx_strand_id
1 'polypeptide(L)'
;GMKDVRIFIGPQRRGHIKKLTWIALLASSLCIFSVFGYVYQPLSSGACNVISSRGCKPLENWLPPSPARELTDDEIASRVVISDILNMPPAPSRRMKIAFLFLTPGPLPFEKLWDNFFQGHEGRFSVYVHASRDKPVHFSRYFINREIRSNKVEWGKISMVDAERRLLASALKDHDNQHFVLLSDSCIPLRDFDFVYDYLMYTNVSFID
;
A
#
# COMPACT_ATOMS: atom_id res chain seq x y z
N GLY A 1 9.47 -0.13 -90.85
CA GLY A 1 8.54 -1.20 -90.44
C GLY A 1 8.63 -1.41 -88.96
N MET A 2 7.67 -0.87 -88.20
CA MET A 2 7.52 -1.10 -86.77
C MET A 2 6.90 -2.49 -86.56
N LYS A 3 7.46 -3.28 -85.63
CA LYS A 3 6.76 -4.44 -85.05
C LYS A 3 6.85 -4.37 -83.53
N ASP A 4 5.73 -3.93 -83.00
CA ASP A 4 5.19 -3.91 -81.65
C ASP A 4 5.86 -4.76 -80.56
N VAL A 5 6.20 -4.08 -79.46
CA VAL A 5 6.41 -4.66 -78.14
C VAL A 5 5.04 -5.01 -77.54
N ARG A 6 4.75 -6.30 -77.35
CA ARG A 6 3.65 -6.74 -76.48
C ARG A 6 4.17 -6.93 -75.06
N ILE A 7 3.74 -6.03 -74.19
CA ILE A 7 3.90 -6.13 -72.74
C ILE A 7 2.95 -7.24 -72.23
N PHE A 8 3.51 -8.33 -71.69
CA PHE A 8 2.76 -9.27 -70.88
C PHE A 8 3.02 -8.97 -69.40
N ILE A 9 2.05 -8.34 -68.73
CA ILE A 9 1.98 -8.26 -67.27
C ILE A 9 1.43 -9.60 -66.78
N GLY A 10 2.32 -10.50 -66.35
CA GLY A 10 1.99 -11.72 -65.62
C GLY A 10 1.78 -11.43 -64.12
N PRO A 11 0.89 -12.16 -63.42
CA PRO A 11 0.32 -11.71 -62.16
C PRO A 11 1.32 -11.76 -60.99
N GLN A 12 1.40 -10.69 -60.21
CA GLN A 12 2.09 -10.64 -58.92
C GLN A 12 1.36 -11.49 -57.85
N ARG A 13 1.12 -12.77 -58.09
CA ARG A 13 0.48 -13.69 -57.12
C ARG A 13 1.48 -14.31 -56.14
N ARG A 14 2.79 -14.13 -56.32
CA ARG A 14 3.83 -14.85 -55.56
C ARG A 14 4.29 -14.16 -54.26
N GLY A 15 4.13 -12.84 -54.15
CA GLY A 15 4.46 -12.08 -52.93
C GLY A 15 3.33 -12.05 -51.90
N HIS A 16 2.08 -12.03 -52.37
CA HIS A 16 0.89 -11.95 -51.53
C HIS A 16 0.65 -13.24 -50.74
N ILE A 17 0.92 -14.41 -51.36
CA ILE A 17 0.74 -15.73 -50.71
C ILE A 17 1.74 -15.92 -49.58
N LYS A 18 3.01 -15.51 -49.75
CA LYS A 18 4.03 -15.61 -48.69
C LYS A 18 3.69 -14.71 -47.48
N LYS A 19 3.19 -13.49 -47.73
CA LYS A 19 2.70 -12.62 -46.65
C LYS A 19 1.49 -13.23 -45.94
N LEU A 20 0.54 -13.80 -46.67
CA LEU A 20 -0.63 -14.44 -46.09
C LEU A 20 -0.27 -15.68 -45.25
N THR A 21 0.74 -16.46 -45.66
CA THR A 21 1.23 -17.61 -44.88
C THR A 21 1.93 -17.18 -43.59
N TRP A 22 2.71 -16.09 -43.59
CA TRP A 22 3.32 -15.57 -42.37
C TRP A 22 2.28 -15.02 -41.39
N ILE A 23 1.24 -14.36 -41.90
CA ILE A 23 0.13 -13.87 -41.07
C ILE A 23 -0.63 -15.05 -40.44
N ALA A 24 -0.89 -16.11 -41.21
CA ALA A 24 -1.55 -17.31 -40.69
C ALA A 24 -0.70 -18.03 -39.62
N LEU A 25 0.63 -18.12 -39.81
CA LEU A 25 1.55 -18.71 -38.82
C LEU A 25 1.70 -17.87 -37.56
N LEU A 26 1.71 -16.55 -37.67
CA LEU A 26 1.74 -15.66 -36.51
C LEU A 26 0.41 -15.71 -35.75
N ALA A 27 -0.71 -15.74 -36.46
CA ALA A 27 -2.02 -15.89 -35.84
C ALA A 27 -2.16 -17.25 -35.13
N SER A 28 -1.70 -18.35 -35.74
CA SER A 28 -1.73 -19.66 -35.09
C SER A 28 -0.81 -19.72 -33.87
N SER A 29 0.38 -19.12 -33.96
CA SER A 29 1.31 -19.01 -32.83
C SER A 29 0.69 -18.21 -31.68
N LEU A 30 0.10 -17.05 -31.95
CA LEU A 30 -0.61 -16.23 -30.95
C LEU A 30 -1.80 -16.98 -30.31
N CYS A 31 -2.57 -17.73 -31.09
CA CYS A 31 -3.63 -18.58 -30.58
C CYS A 31 -3.07 -19.70 -29.67
N ILE A 32 -1.99 -20.37 -30.08
CA ILE A 32 -1.36 -21.42 -29.28
C ILE A 32 -0.79 -20.85 -27.99
N PHE A 33 -0.11 -19.70 -28.01
CA PHE A 33 0.38 -19.04 -26.79
C PHE A 33 -0.75 -18.60 -25.87
N SER A 34 -1.88 -18.14 -26.41
CA SER A 34 -3.05 -17.78 -25.61
C SER A 34 -3.69 -19.01 -24.95
N VAL A 35 -3.83 -20.11 -25.70
CA VAL A 35 -4.33 -21.39 -25.17
C VAL A 35 -3.35 -21.96 -24.15
N PHE A 36 -2.05 -21.88 -24.39
CA PHE A 36 -1.03 -22.37 -23.47
C PHE A 36 -0.98 -21.55 -22.18
N GLY A 37 -1.12 -20.22 -22.27
CA GLY A 37 -1.27 -19.34 -21.11
C GLY A 37 -2.56 -19.58 -20.31
N TYR A 38 -3.63 -20.03 -20.98
CA TYR A 38 -4.88 -20.43 -20.34
C TYR A 38 -4.81 -21.82 -19.70
N VAL A 39 -4.15 -22.79 -20.34
CA VAL A 39 -4.06 -24.19 -19.89
C VAL A 39 -2.96 -24.38 -18.84
N TYR A 40 -1.84 -23.67 -18.95
CA TYR A 40 -0.68 -23.78 -18.06
C TYR A 40 -0.50 -22.53 -17.20
N GLN A 41 -1.60 -22.06 -16.60
CA GLN A 41 -1.52 -21.04 -15.57
C GLN A 41 -0.70 -21.61 -14.38
N PRO A 42 0.47 -21.04 -14.03
CA PRO A 42 1.28 -21.57 -12.96
C PRO A 42 0.52 -21.36 -11.66
N LEU A 43 0.19 -22.47 -10.98
CA LEU A 43 -0.45 -22.48 -9.69
C LEU A 43 0.57 -22.06 -8.61
N SER A 44 0.95 -20.78 -8.63
CA SER A 44 1.66 -20.13 -7.54
C SER A 44 0.74 -19.08 -6.95
N SER A 45 0.35 -19.33 -5.71
CA SER A 45 -0.57 -18.49 -4.91
C SER A 45 -0.13 -17.02 -4.81
N GLY A 46 1.12 -16.68 -5.16
CA GLY A 46 1.65 -15.31 -5.15
C GLY A 46 1.39 -14.45 -6.39
N ALA A 47 0.93 -15.01 -7.52
CA ALA A 47 0.91 -14.29 -8.81
C ALA A 47 -0.45 -13.67 -9.22
N CYS A 48 -1.59 -13.99 -8.59
CA CYS A 48 -2.89 -13.36 -8.93
C CYS A 48 -2.94 -11.86 -8.52
N ASN A 49 -1.95 -11.32 -7.81
CA ASN A 49 -2.00 -9.94 -7.29
C ASN A 49 -1.46 -8.86 -8.23
N VAL A 50 -0.83 -9.20 -9.37
CA VAL A 50 -0.02 -8.21 -10.10
C VAL A 50 -0.65 -7.76 -11.43
N ILE A 51 -1.55 -8.53 -12.05
CA ILE A 51 -2.12 -8.18 -13.36
C ILE A 51 -3.60 -8.60 -13.44
N SER A 52 -4.51 -7.69 -13.07
CA SER A 52 -5.98 -7.75 -13.29
C SER A 52 -6.86 -8.61 -12.36
N SER A 53 -7.64 -7.94 -11.50
CA SER A 53 -8.66 -8.52 -10.60
C SER A 53 -9.88 -9.16 -11.31
N ARG A 54 -9.99 -9.02 -12.64
CA ARG A 54 -11.12 -9.57 -13.42
C ARG A 54 -10.84 -10.97 -13.98
N GLY A 55 -9.59 -11.42 -13.98
CA GLY A 55 -9.19 -12.71 -14.58
C GLY A 55 -9.25 -13.94 -13.67
N CYS A 56 -9.27 -13.77 -12.34
CA CYS A 56 -9.28 -14.92 -11.40
C CYS A 56 -10.71 -15.36 -10.99
N LYS A 57 -11.78 -14.60 -11.32
CA LYS A 57 -13.18 -14.95 -11.01
C LYS A 57 -13.72 -16.21 -11.71
N PRO A 58 -13.31 -16.54 -12.95
CA PRO A 58 -13.76 -17.77 -13.58
C PRO A 58 -13.21 -19.02 -12.89
N LEU A 59 -12.07 -18.98 -12.21
CA LEU A 59 -11.48 -20.20 -11.62
C LEU A 59 -12.10 -20.58 -10.26
N GLU A 60 -12.48 -19.59 -9.44
CA GLU A 60 -13.13 -19.82 -8.12
C GLU A 60 -14.45 -20.59 -8.23
N ASN A 61 -15.19 -20.43 -9.33
CA ASN A 61 -16.46 -21.13 -9.53
C ASN A 61 -16.30 -22.58 -10.05
N TRP A 62 -15.11 -22.95 -10.55
CA TRP A 62 -14.87 -24.29 -11.12
C TRP A 62 -14.16 -25.23 -10.16
N LEU A 63 -13.47 -24.70 -9.16
CA LEU A 63 -12.87 -25.52 -8.11
C LEU A 63 -13.94 -25.87 -7.08
N PRO A 64 -14.11 -27.15 -6.70
CA PRO A 64 -14.93 -27.48 -5.54
C PRO A 64 -14.37 -26.72 -4.34
N PRO A 65 -15.23 -26.17 -3.45
CA PRO A 65 -14.75 -25.48 -2.26
C PRO A 65 -13.81 -26.43 -1.54
N SER A 66 -12.56 -25.99 -1.33
CA SER A 66 -11.61 -26.75 -0.52
C SER A 66 -12.32 -27.10 0.79
N PRO A 67 -12.30 -28.37 1.23
CA PRO A 67 -12.96 -28.73 2.48
C PRO A 67 -12.46 -27.78 3.56
N ALA A 68 -13.39 -27.15 4.27
CA ALA A 68 -13.04 -26.21 5.32
C ALA A 68 -12.13 -26.96 6.30
N ARG A 69 -10.87 -26.50 6.41
CA ARG A 69 -9.92 -27.06 7.36
C ARG A 69 -10.56 -26.99 8.75
N GLU A 70 -10.60 -28.13 9.45
CA GLU A 70 -10.98 -28.14 10.86
C GLU A 70 -9.93 -27.38 11.67
N LEU A 71 -10.42 -26.42 12.45
CA LEU A 71 -9.58 -25.60 13.33
C LEU A 71 -9.26 -26.40 14.58
N THR A 72 -8.04 -26.24 15.09
CA THR A 72 -7.65 -26.73 16.42
C THR A 72 -8.38 -25.95 17.51
N ASP A 73 -8.53 -26.55 18.69
CA ASP A 73 -9.17 -25.89 19.84
C ASP A 73 -8.51 -24.54 20.17
N ASP A 74 -7.18 -24.45 20.04
CA ASP A 74 -6.41 -23.21 20.25
C ASP A 74 -6.76 -22.12 19.22
N GLU A 75 -6.96 -22.49 17.95
CA GLU A 75 -7.39 -21.56 16.90
C GLU A 75 -8.82 -21.11 17.09
N ILE A 76 -9.71 -22.01 17.53
CA ILE A 76 -11.10 -21.69 17.87
C ILE A 76 -11.11 -20.71 19.04
N ALA A 77 -10.40 -21.01 20.12
CA ALA A 77 -10.29 -20.13 21.29
C ALA A 77 -9.72 -18.75 20.91
N SER A 78 -8.66 -18.72 20.09
CA SER A 78 -8.07 -17.47 19.60
C SER A 78 -9.07 -16.66 18.76
N ARG A 79 -9.85 -17.33 17.91
CA ARG A 79 -10.88 -16.67 17.08
C ARG A 79 -12.00 -16.09 17.94
N VAL A 80 -12.46 -16.81 18.97
CA VAL A 80 -13.48 -16.31 19.91
C VAL A 80 -12.96 -15.08 20.65
N VAL A 81 -11.76 -15.14 21.23
CA VAL A 81 -11.15 -14.01 21.93
C VAL A 81 -10.97 -12.80 21.01
N ILE A 82 -10.46 -12.99 19.80
CA ILE A 82 -10.31 -11.91 18.81
C ILE A 82 -11.69 -11.33 18.46
N SER A 83 -12.69 -12.17 18.21
CA SER A 83 -14.05 -11.70 17.90
C SER A 83 -14.64 -10.88 19.05
N ASP A 84 -14.49 -11.32 20.29
CA ASP A 84 -15.00 -10.60 21.46
C ASP A 84 -14.30 -9.26 21.64
N ILE A 85 -12.98 -9.19 21.44
CA ILE A 85 -12.21 -7.94 21.46
C ILE A 85 -12.69 -6.99 20.35
N LEU A 86 -12.91 -7.50 19.13
CA LEU A 86 -13.38 -6.69 18.00
C LEU A 86 -14.83 -6.21 18.17
N ASN A 87 -15.67 -7.00 18.85
CA ASN A 87 -17.06 -6.65 19.15
C ASN A 87 -17.21 -5.83 20.44
N MET A 88 -16.13 -5.63 21.19
CA MET A 88 -16.17 -4.84 22.41
C MET A 88 -16.51 -3.39 22.04
N PRO A 89 -17.55 -2.79 22.66
CA PRO A 89 -17.89 -1.41 22.38
C PRO A 89 -16.69 -0.53 22.71
N PRO A 90 -16.31 0.41 21.83
CA PRO A 90 -15.19 1.28 22.07
C PRO A 90 -15.42 2.04 23.37
N ALA A 91 -14.47 1.91 24.31
CA ALA A 91 -14.54 2.66 25.55
C ALA A 91 -14.54 4.16 25.21
N PRO A 92 -15.51 4.95 25.69
CA PRO A 92 -15.54 6.37 25.40
C PRO A 92 -14.28 7.01 25.99
N SER A 93 -13.37 7.43 25.10
CA SER A 93 -12.19 8.20 25.52
C SER A 93 -12.65 9.54 26.08
N ARG A 94 -12.25 9.84 27.31
CA ARG A 94 -12.49 11.14 27.94
C ARG A 94 -11.60 12.25 27.36
N ARG A 95 -10.59 11.90 26.57
CA ARG A 95 -9.60 12.83 26.00
C ARG A 95 -9.20 12.38 24.61
N MET A 96 -9.91 12.86 23.59
CA MET A 96 -9.57 12.57 22.20
C MET A 96 -8.22 13.22 21.85
N LYS A 97 -7.33 12.46 21.21
CA LYS A 97 -6.00 12.91 20.80
C LYS A 97 -5.75 12.65 19.32
N ILE A 98 -4.87 13.46 18.75
CA ILE A 98 -4.26 13.20 17.45
C ILE A 98 -2.85 12.63 17.67
N ALA A 99 -2.58 11.47 17.08
CA ALA A 99 -1.25 10.88 17.05
C ALA A 99 -0.45 11.43 15.86
N PHE A 100 0.61 12.18 16.14
CA PHE A 100 1.57 12.63 15.14
C PHE A 100 2.71 11.62 15.04
N LEU A 101 2.82 10.97 13.88
CA LEU A 101 3.76 9.90 13.57
C LEU A 101 4.87 10.46 12.68
N PHE A 102 6.04 10.73 13.24
CA PHE A 102 7.19 11.26 12.52
C PHE A 102 8.08 10.13 12.02
N LEU A 103 8.10 9.89 10.71
CA LEU A 103 9.01 8.96 10.06
C LEU A 103 10.21 9.73 9.51
N THR A 104 11.33 9.70 10.23
CA THR A 104 12.50 10.54 9.95
C THR A 104 13.77 9.71 9.73
N PRO A 105 14.64 10.09 8.78
CA PRO A 105 15.93 9.44 8.62
C PRO A 105 16.93 9.80 9.74
N GLY A 106 16.74 10.93 10.42
CA GLY A 106 17.65 11.49 11.43
C GLY A 106 17.00 12.62 12.24
N PRO A 107 17.74 13.66 12.66
CA PRO A 107 17.21 14.78 13.43
C PRO A 107 16.09 15.52 12.69
N LEU A 108 15.11 16.05 13.43
CA LEU A 108 13.97 16.78 12.89
C LEU A 108 14.37 18.26 12.66
N PRO A 109 14.57 18.73 11.41
CA PRO A 109 15.07 20.08 11.16
C PRO A 109 14.15 21.18 11.67
N PHE A 110 12.83 20.92 11.65
CA PHE A 110 11.79 21.86 12.05
C PHE A 110 11.27 21.62 13.48
N GLU A 111 12.04 20.96 14.34
CA GLU A 111 11.61 20.62 15.71
C GLU A 111 11.16 21.84 16.52
N LYS A 112 11.80 23.02 16.33
CA LYS A 112 11.41 24.26 17.03
C LYS A 112 10.04 24.77 16.58
N LEU A 113 9.72 24.59 15.30
CA LEU A 113 8.44 25.00 14.75
C LEU A 113 7.33 24.07 15.27
N TRP A 114 7.61 22.76 15.31
CA TRP A 114 6.70 21.78 15.93
C TRP A 114 6.54 22.00 17.43
N ASP A 115 7.60 22.38 18.16
CA ASP A 115 7.52 22.75 19.58
C ASP A 115 6.53 23.88 19.82
N ASN A 116 6.62 24.96 19.02
CA ASN A 116 5.67 26.07 19.07
C ASN A 116 4.25 25.64 18.69
N PHE A 117 4.10 24.79 17.67
CA PHE A 117 2.78 24.28 17.26
C PHE A 117 2.10 23.48 18.37
N PHE A 118 2.86 22.69 19.13
CA PHE A 118 2.33 21.86 20.23
C PHE A 118 2.17 22.62 21.56
N GLN A 119 2.76 23.80 21.69
CA GLN A 119 2.81 24.55 22.93
C GLN A 119 1.41 24.89 23.47
N GLY A 120 1.09 24.47 24.69
CA GLY A 120 -0.20 24.75 25.35
C GLY A 120 -1.34 23.81 24.97
N HIS A 121 -1.06 22.77 24.18
CA HIS A 121 -2.06 21.82 23.68
C HIS A 121 -1.90 20.42 24.32
N GLU A 122 -1.23 20.33 25.47
CA GLU A 122 -0.95 19.07 26.13
C GLU A 122 -2.23 18.28 26.44
N GLY A 123 -2.23 17.00 26.07
CA GLY A 123 -3.37 16.11 26.27
C GLY A 123 -4.35 16.04 25.10
N ARG A 124 -4.18 16.87 24.06
CA ARG A 124 -4.92 16.78 22.77
C ARG A 124 -4.10 16.11 21.66
N PHE A 125 -2.86 15.75 21.93
CA PHE A 125 -2.01 15.07 20.97
C PHE A 125 -1.06 14.07 21.65
N SER A 126 -0.50 13.19 20.83
CA SER A 126 0.63 12.33 21.19
C SER A 126 1.64 12.34 20.05
N VAL A 127 2.93 12.25 20.38
CA VAL A 127 4.04 12.30 19.41
C VAL A 127 4.79 10.98 19.45
N TYR A 128 5.02 10.41 18.27
CA TYR A 128 5.79 9.20 18.06
C TYR A 128 6.82 9.45 16.98
N VAL A 129 8.07 9.10 17.26
CA VAL A 129 9.18 9.34 16.32
C VAL A 129 9.80 8.01 15.96
N HIS A 130 10.02 7.81 14.68
CA HIS A 130 10.87 6.74 14.19
C HIS A 130 12.11 7.38 13.58
N ALA A 131 13.27 7.06 14.14
CA ALA A 131 14.57 7.50 13.62
C ALA A 131 15.33 6.29 13.03
N SER A 132 15.59 6.33 11.72
CA SER A 132 16.13 5.21 10.95
C SER A 132 17.63 4.95 11.17
N ARG A 133 18.44 6.01 11.35
CA ARG A 133 19.91 5.92 11.26
C ARG A 133 20.60 6.27 12.56
N ASP A 134 20.34 7.47 13.06
CA ASP A 134 20.96 8.00 14.27
C ASP A 134 19.89 8.23 15.34
N LYS A 135 20.30 8.19 16.61
CA LYS A 135 19.45 8.62 17.71
C LYS A 135 19.56 10.15 17.83
N PRO A 136 18.61 10.94 17.29
CA PRO A 136 18.73 12.39 17.36
C PRO A 136 18.65 12.88 18.80
N VAL A 137 19.41 13.94 19.09
CA VAL A 137 19.27 14.65 20.36
C VAL A 137 18.16 15.67 20.17
N HIS A 138 17.00 15.39 20.78
CA HIS A 138 15.87 16.30 20.80
C HIS A 138 16.05 17.38 21.87
N PHE A 139 15.67 18.62 21.54
CA PHE A 139 15.66 19.75 22.48
C PHE A 139 14.25 20.10 22.95
N SER A 140 13.23 19.81 22.12
CA SER A 140 11.84 19.98 22.48
C SER A 140 11.40 18.86 23.42
N ARG A 141 10.76 19.25 24.53
CA ARG A 141 10.18 18.31 25.49
C ARG A 141 9.14 17.36 24.89
N TYR A 142 8.55 17.72 23.74
CA TYR A 142 7.55 16.90 23.08
C TYR A 142 8.16 15.70 22.34
N PHE A 143 9.43 15.78 21.95
CA PHE A 143 10.12 14.73 21.19
C PHE A 143 11.07 13.89 22.05
N ILE A 144 11.47 14.38 23.23
CA ILE A 144 12.30 13.62 24.18
C ILE A 144 11.64 12.28 24.56
N ASN A 145 12.39 11.20 24.41
CA ASN A 145 11.97 9.82 24.71
C ASN A 145 10.71 9.35 23.95
N ARG A 146 10.42 9.93 22.78
CA ARG A 146 9.31 9.49 21.89
C ARG A 146 9.72 8.55 20.77
N GLU A 147 11.00 8.20 20.73
CA GLU A 147 11.56 7.35 19.69
C GLU A 147 11.13 5.88 19.84
N ILE A 148 10.74 5.28 18.73
CA ILE A 148 10.46 3.85 18.62
C ILE A 148 11.62 3.19 17.89
N ARG A 149 12.15 2.13 18.50
CA ARG A 149 13.24 1.34 17.91
C ARG A 149 12.76 0.52 16.73
N SER A 150 13.56 0.53 15.67
CA SER A 150 13.28 -0.15 14.42
C SER A 150 14.56 -0.51 13.67
N ASN A 151 14.39 -1.27 12.60
CA ASN A 151 15.47 -1.57 11.68
C ASN A 151 15.75 -0.36 10.78
N LYS A 152 16.94 -0.31 10.19
CA LYS A 152 17.31 0.71 9.22
C LYS A 152 16.28 0.78 8.09
N VAL A 153 15.77 1.98 7.84
CA VAL A 153 14.83 2.28 6.77
C VAL A 153 15.57 2.85 5.57
N GLU A 154 15.32 2.27 4.41
CA GLU A 154 15.77 2.76 3.12
C GLU A 154 14.59 3.27 2.29
N TRP A 155 14.82 4.36 1.56
CA TRP A 155 13.79 5.01 0.77
C TRP A 155 13.34 4.10 -0.39
N GLY A 156 12.03 4.04 -0.64
CA GLY A 156 11.43 3.22 -1.69
C GLY A 156 11.49 1.70 -1.44
N LYS A 157 11.89 1.26 -0.24
CA LYS A 157 11.96 -0.17 0.13
C LYS A 157 10.87 -0.54 1.14
N ILE A 158 10.58 -1.84 1.21
CA ILE A 158 9.61 -2.42 2.17
C ILE A 158 9.90 -2.06 3.63
N SER A 159 11.17 -1.81 3.96
CA SER A 159 11.58 -1.34 5.29
C SER A 159 10.86 -0.05 5.74
N MET A 160 10.45 0.80 4.80
CA MET A 160 9.68 2.01 5.09
C MET A 160 8.26 1.68 5.56
N VAL A 161 7.62 0.70 4.93
CA VAL A 161 6.29 0.20 5.32
C VAL A 161 6.36 -0.47 6.70
N ASP A 162 7.41 -1.25 6.96
CA ASP A 162 7.63 -1.87 8.28
C ASP A 162 7.80 -0.83 9.39
N ALA A 163 8.46 0.29 9.09
CA ALA A 163 8.65 1.40 10.00
C ALA A 163 7.35 2.14 10.31
N GLU A 164 6.57 2.46 9.28
CA GLU A 164 5.24 3.05 9.42
C GLU A 164 4.31 2.15 10.24
N ARG A 165 4.29 0.84 9.95
CA ARG A 165 3.49 -0.13 10.69
C ARG A 165 3.87 -0.18 12.17
N ARG A 166 5.15 -0.03 12.52
CA ARG A 166 5.63 0.05 13.92
C ARG A 166 5.23 1.35 14.60
N LEU A 167 5.30 2.49 13.91
CA LEU A 167 4.80 3.78 14.40
C LEU A 167 3.31 3.67 14.74
N LEU A 168 2.51 3.20 13.79
CA LEU A 168 1.07 3.05 13.94
C LEU A 168 0.73 2.07 15.08
N ALA A 169 1.37 0.91 15.12
CA ALA A 169 1.16 -0.07 16.19
C ALA A 169 1.52 0.47 17.59
N SER A 170 2.49 1.37 17.68
CA SER A 170 2.85 2.01 18.94
C SER A 170 1.82 3.06 19.36
N ALA A 171 1.30 3.82 18.38
CA ALA A 171 0.27 4.83 18.61
C ALA A 171 -1.10 4.23 18.96
N LEU A 172 -1.43 3.06 18.41
CA LEU A 172 -2.67 2.33 18.69
C LEU A 172 -2.77 1.79 20.12
N LYS A 173 -1.66 1.75 20.87
CA LYS A 173 -1.67 1.38 22.29
C LYS A 173 -2.34 2.43 23.18
N ASP A 174 -2.37 3.69 22.74
CA ASP A 174 -3.10 4.75 23.43
C ASP A 174 -4.50 4.85 22.82
N HIS A 175 -5.49 4.31 23.54
CA HIS A 175 -6.91 4.32 23.13
C HIS A 175 -7.51 5.73 23.02
N ASP A 176 -6.84 6.75 23.56
CA ASP A 176 -7.25 8.15 23.41
C ASP A 176 -6.98 8.68 21.99
N ASN A 177 -6.05 8.07 21.24
CA ASN A 177 -5.73 8.48 19.87
C ASN A 177 -6.86 8.11 18.92
N GLN A 178 -7.52 9.11 18.35
CA GLN A 178 -8.63 8.94 17.40
C GLN A 178 -8.18 9.08 15.95
N HIS A 179 -7.23 9.98 15.70
CA HIS A 179 -6.70 10.25 14.36
C HIS A 179 -5.17 10.09 14.35
N PHE A 180 -4.64 9.70 13.18
CA PHE A 180 -3.22 9.42 12.99
C PHE A 180 -2.72 10.24 11.79
N VAL A 181 -1.67 11.03 12.01
CA VAL A 181 -1.07 11.90 11.00
C VAL A 181 0.36 11.43 10.78
N LEU A 182 0.64 10.88 9.60
CA LEU A 182 1.99 10.46 9.21
C LEU A 182 2.74 11.62 8.56
N LEU A 183 3.96 11.89 9.03
CA LEU A 183 4.77 13.03 8.62
C LEU A 183 6.22 12.60 8.35
N SER A 184 6.83 13.20 7.34
CA SER A 184 8.28 13.15 7.15
C SER A 184 9.00 14.25 7.92
N ASP A 185 10.32 14.24 7.89
CA ASP A 185 11.19 15.28 8.46
C ASP A 185 11.05 16.65 7.78
N SER A 186 10.59 16.67 6.53
CA SER A 186 10.36 17.89 5.76
C SER A 186 8.98 18.53 5.96
N CYS A 187 8.03 17.84 6.63
CA CYS A 187 6.68 18.35 6.83
C CYS A 187 6.64 19.50 7.86
N ILE A 188 5.79 20.49 7.58
CA ILE A 188 5.52 21.62 8.48
C ILE A 188 4.01 21.91 8.56
N PRO A 189 3.48 22.31 9.73
CA PRO A 189 2.12 22.81 9.85
C PRO A 189 2.00 24.19 9.18
N LEU A 190 0.91 24.39 8.43
CA LEU A 190 0.60 25.66 7.76
C LEU A 190 -0.47 26.48 8.50
N ARG A 191 -1.14 25.87 9.48
CA ARG A 191 -2.20 26.46 10.30
C ARG A 191 -1.88 26.20 11.77
N ASP A 192 -2.54 26.93 12.67
CA ASP A 192 -2.43 26.71 14.11
C ASP A 192 -3.00 25.33 14.52
N PHE A 193 -2.65 24.92 15.74
CA PHE A 193 -3.03 23.61 16.25
C PHE A 193 -4.55 23.48 16.39
N ASP A 194 -5.22 24.48 16.96
CA ASP A 194 -6.67 24.42 17.19
C ASP A 194 -7.44 24.21 15.87
N PHE A 195 -7.07 24.94 14.81
CA PHE A 195 -7.67 24.74 13.49
C PHE A 195 -7.46 23.31 12.97
N VAL A 196 -6.23 22.79 13.04
CA VAL A 196 -5.91 21.44 12.56
C VAL A 196 -6.64 20.39 13.39
N TYR A 197 -6.67 20.56 14.70
CA TYR A 197 -7.31 19.65 15.64
C TYR A 197 -8.81 19.58 15.38
N ASP A 198 -9.49 20.73 15.34
CA ASP A 198 -10.92 20.80 15.11
C ASP A 198 -11.27 20.25 13.72
N TYR A 199 -10.50 20.62 12.69
CA TYR A 199 -10.72 20.11 11.34
C TYR A 199 -10.63 18.59 11.26
N LEU A 200 -9.60 17.99 11.89
CA LEU A 200 -9.42 16.54 11.89
C LEU A 200 -10.43 15.81 12.79
N MET A 201 -10.81 16.39 13.93
CA MET A 201 -11.76 15.77 14.86
C MET A 201 -13.22 15.82 14.37
N TYR A 202 -13.60 16.84 13.60
CA TYR A 202 -14.95 16.97 13.05
C TYR A 202 -15.14 16.30 11.70
N THR A 203 -14.07 15.88 11.02
CA THR A 203 -14.21 15.16 9.76
C THR A 203 -14.56 13.68 9.97
N ASN A 204 -15.38 13.14 9.09
CA ASN A 204 -15.73 11.72 9.04
C ASN A 204 -15.02 10.97 7.89
N VAL A 205 -14.04 11.61 7.24
CA VAL A 205 -13.26 11.02 6.15
C VAL A 205 -11.78 10.91 6.52
N SER A 206 -11.12 9.94 5.89
CA SER A 206 -9.66 9.80 5.94
C SER A 206 -9.04 10.40 4.67
N PHE A 207 -7.87 11.02 4.82
CA PHE A 207 -7.11 11.58 3.71
C PHE A 207 -5.92 10.67 3.41
N ILE A 208 -5.82 10.21 2.17
CA ILE A 208 -4.72 9.39 1.65
C ILE A 208 -4.42 9.92 0.25
N ASP A 209 -3.16 10.25 -0.02
CA ASP A 209 -2.65 10.73 -1.31
C ASP A 209 -1.40 9.93 -1.70
#